data_AF-A0A7J9GGV9-F1
#
_entry.id   AF-A0A7J9GGV9-F1
#
_cell.length_a   1.000
_cell.length_b   1.000
_cell.length_c   1.000
_cell.angle_alpha   90.00
_cell.angle_beta   90.00
_cell.angle_gamma   90.00
#
_symmetry.space_group_name_H-M   'P 1'
#
loop_
_entity.id
_entity.type
_entity.pdbx_description
1 polymer ?
#
loop_
_entity_poly.entity_id
_entity_poly.type
_entity_poly.pdbx_seq_one_letter_code
_entity_poly.pdbx_strand_id
1 'polypeptide(L)'
;MVKPMPKVGSCRNGRNSARKSARRIPKGVIHAQASFSNTTVTVTDVRGRVISWSSASTCGFKGTRRGTPFATQTTTENAIQAVVDQDMQRAEVMIKGPSLGRDATLRAIR
;
A
#
# COMPACT_ATOMS: atom_id res chain seq x y z
N MET A 1 21.17 26.25 2.65
CA MET A 1 20.09 26.33 1.64
C MET A 1 19.47 24.94 1.46
N VAL A 2 18.53 24.54 2.32
CA VAL A 2 17.89 23.22 2.24
C VAL A 2 16.82 23.30 1.16
N LYS A 3 17.03 22.63 0.02
CA LYS A 3 15.99 22.53 -1.02
C LYS A 3 14.77 21.86 -0.39
N PRO A 4 13.56 22.46 -0.46
CA PRO A 4 12.36 21.83 0.04
C PRO A 4 12.20 20.49 -0.68
N MET A 5 12.00 19.41 0.08
CA MET A 5 11.78 18.09 -0.52
C MET A 5 10.55 18.17 -1.42
N PRO A 6 10.62 17.63 -2.66
CA PRO A 6 9.46 17.58 -3.53
C PRO A 6 8.36 16.81 -2.79
N LYS A 7 7.18 17.43 -2.63
CA LYS A 7 5.98 16.75 -2.14
C LYS A 7 5.79 15.53 -3.04
N VAL A 8 6.07 14.33 -2.51
CA VAL A 8 5.90 13.07 -3.22
C VAL A 8 4.44 13.03 -3.62
N GLY A 9 4.20 13.27 -4.92
CA GLY A 9 2.87 13.38 -5.48
C GLY A 9 2.11 12.10 -5.18
N SER A 10 0.86 12.25 -4.75
CA SER A 10 -0.06 11.13 -4.67
C SER A 10 0.03 10.34 -5.97
N CYS A 11 0.10 9.04 -5.81
CA CYS A 11 0.36 8.09 -6.87
C CYS A 11 -0.92 8.03 -7.69
N ARG A 12 -1.15 9.05 -8.52
CA ARG A 12 -2.32 9.16 -9.39
C ARG A 12 -2.16 8.08 -10.44
N ASN A 13 -2.62 6.88 -10.09
CA ASN A 13 -2.73 5.78 -11.00
C ASN A 13 -3.89 6.13 -11.93
N GLY A 14 -3.59 6.87 -13.00
CA GLY A 14 -4.46 7.08 -14.14
C GLY A 14 -4.63 5.76 -14.89
N ARG A 15 -5.33 4.82 -14.28
CA ARG A 15 -5.87 3.64 -14.96
C ARG A 15 -7.31 3.48 -14.53
N ASN A 16 -8.16 4.01 -15.39
CA ASN A 16 -9.56 3.64 -15.51
C ASN A 16 -9.73 2.13 -15.30
N SER A 17 -10.40 1.76 -14.22
CA SER A 17 -11.23 0.56 -14.23
C SER A 17 -12.61 1.01 -13.78
N ALA A 18 -13.47 1.14 -14.78
CA ALA A 18 -14.90 1.37 -14.75
C ALA A 18 -15.55 1.11 -13.39
N ARG A 19 -16.34 2.08 -12.94
CA ARG A 19 -17.36 2.04 -11.88
C ARG A 19 -17.87 0.62 -11.60
N LYS A 20 -17.10 -0.18 -10.87
CA LYS A 20 -17.56 -1.43 -10.29
C LYS A 20 -18.05 -1.02 -8.93
N SER A 21 -19.37 -1.09 -8.76
CA SER A 21 -20.09 -0.85 -7.52
C SER A 21 -19.20 -1.21 -6.33
N ALA A 22 -18.91 -0.20 -5.51
CA ALA A 22 -18.13 -0.34 -4.28
C ALA A 22 -18.83 -1.41 -3.44
N ARG A 23 -18.30 -2.63 -3.46
CA ARG A 23 -18.80 -3.69 -2.60
C ARG A 23 -18.28 -3.34 -1.22
N ARG A 24 -19.18 -2.96 -0.33
CA ARG A 24 -18.83 -2.74 1.08
C ARG A 24 -18.35 -4.05 1.66
N ILE A 25 -17.06 -4.12 1.97
CA ILE A 25 -16.43 -5.31 2.53
C ILE A 25 -15.97 -4.94 3.94
N PRO A 26 -16.69 -5.35 5.00
CA PRO A 26 -16.37 -4.94 6.37
C PRO A 26 -15.10 -5.60 6.93
N LYS A 27 -14.70 -6.75 6.37
CA LYS A 27 -13.55 -7.56 6.80
C LYS A 27 -12.68 -7.97 5.62
N GLY A 28 -11.37 -7.78 5.73
CA GLY A 28 -10.41 -8.20 4.71
C GLY A 28 -9.06 -8.62 5.27
N VAL A 29 -8.12 -8.86 4.35
CA VAL A 29 -6.74 -9.23 4.63
C VAL A 29 -5.83 -8.30 3.84
N ILE A 30 -4.85 -7.72 4.52
CA ILE A 30 -3.78 -6.91 3.94
C ILE A 30 -2.55 -7.80 3.82
N HIS A 31 -2.15 -8.08 2.59
CA HIS A 31 -0.93 -8.78 2.26
C HIS A 31 0.20 -7.78 1.99
N ALA A 32 1.23 -7.79 2.82
CA ALA A 32 2.45 -7.04 2.58
C ALA A 32 3.57 -8.01 2.15
N GLN A 33 4.05 -7.85 0.93
CA GLN A 33 5.23 -8.54 0.44
C GLN A 33 6.41 -7.59 0.51
N ALA A 34 7.26 -7.78 1.51
CA ALA A 34 8.50 -7.04 1.69
C ALA A 34 9.64 -7.84 1.06
N SER A 35 10.31 -7.27 0.05
CA SER A 35 11.55 -7.79 -0.51
C SER A 35 12.67 -6.78 -0.27
N PHE A 36 13.94 -7.18 -0.44
CA PHE A 36 15.08 -6.26 -0.24
C PHE A 36 15.05 -5.01 -1.14
N SER A 37 14.41 -5.12 -2.31
CA SER A 37 14.39 -4.06 -3.32
C SER A 37 13.03 -3.38 -3.49
N ASN A 38 11.94 -3.98 -2.99
CA ASN A 38 10.59 -3.49 -3.22
C ASN A 38 9.61 -3.98 -2.15
N THR A 39 8.61 -3.15 -1.84
CA THR A 39 7.46 -3.55 -1.04
C THR A 39 6.19 -3.39 -1.86
N THR A 40 5.38 -4.44 -1.89
CA THR A 40 4.06 -4.44 -2.51
C THR A 40 3.01 -4.75 -1.45
N VAL A 41 2.01 -3.89 -1.34
CA VAL A 41 0.89 -4.04 -0.42
C VAL A 41 -0.37 -4.30 -1.23
N THR A 42 -1.06 -5.39 -0.92
CA THR A 42 -2.28 -5.82 -1.59
C THR A 42 -3.36 -5.98 -0.56
N VAL A 43 -4.54 -5.44 -0.83
CA VAL A 43 -5.70 -5.59 0.05
C VAL A 43 -6.72 -6.49 -0.62
N THR A 44 -7.16 -7.51 0.11
CA THR A 44 -8.02 -8.57 -0.38
C THR A 44 -9.20 -8.82 0.55
N ASP A 45 -10.28 -9.35 -0.02
CA ASP A 45 -11.35 -9.99 0.76
C ASP A 45 -10.85 -11.27 1.43
N VAL A 46 -11.60 -11.77 2.42
CA VAL A 46 -11.45 -13.14 2.97
C VAL A 46 -11.52 -14.22 1.86
N ARG A 47 -12.19 -13.93 0.75
CA ARG A 47 -12.30 -14.81 -0.43
C ARG A 47 -11.09 -14.72 -1.37
N GLY A 48 -10.08 -13.90 -1.06
CA GLY A 48 -8.89 -13.70 -1.91
C GLY A 48 -9.11 -12.80 -3.12
N ARG A 49 -10.22 -12.04 -3.19
CA ARG A 49 -10.43 -11.05 -4.27
C ARG A 49 -9.68 -9.77 -3.94
N VAL A 50 -8.85 -9.29 -4.85
CA VAL A 50 -8.09 -8.04 -4.69
C VAL A 50 -9.01 -6.84 -4.88
N ILE A 51 -9.00 -5.94 -3.89
CA ILE A 51 -9.73 -4.66 -3.91
C ILE A 51 -8.80 -3.58 -4.49
N SER A 52 -7.65 -3.41 -3.85
CA SER A 52 -6.63 -2.44 -4.20
C SER A 52 -5.25 -3.03 -3.99
N TRP A 53 -4.28 -2.51 -4.72
CA TRP A 53 -2.88 -2.83 -4.52
C TRP A 53 -2.04 -1.59 -4.80
N SER A 54 -0.93 -1.48 -4.09
CA SER A 54 0.06 -0.43 -4.29
C SER A 54 1.46 -1.01 -4.12
N SER A 55 2.43 -0.40 -4.76
CA SER A 55 3.84 -0.78 -4.64
C SER A 55 4.72 0.45 -4.58
N ALA A 56 5.92 0.33 -4.01
CA ALA A 56 6.86 1.44 -3.96
C ALA A 56 7.17 2.02 -5.36
N SER A 57 7.19 1.16 -6.39
CA SER A 57 7.31 1.59 -7.79
C SER A 57 6.11 2.39 -8.29
N THR A 58 4.89 1.98 -7.95
CA THR A 58 3.66 2.71 -8.28
C THR A 58 3.67 4.08 -7.61
N CYS A 59 4.31 4.19 -6.45
CA CYS A 59 4.42 5.43 -5.70
C CYS A 59 5.48 6.41 -6.17
N GLY A 60 6.15 6.13 -7.29
CA GLY A 60 7.16 7.01 -7.87
C GLY A 60 8.54 6.89 -7.21
N PHE A 61 8.73 5.94 -6.28
CA PHE A 61 10.06 5.62 -5.78
C PHE A 61 10.83 4.85 -6.86
N LYS A 62 12.04 5.31 -7.17
CA LYS A 62 12.94 4.73 -8.18
C LYS A 62 14.28 4.32 -7.55
N GLY A 63 14.93 3.33 -8.16
CA GLY A 63 16.25 2.85 -7.73
C GLY A 63 16.27 2.32 -6.29
N THR A 64 17.35 2.60 -5.58
CA THR A 64 17.59 2.15 -4.18
C THR A 64 16.56 2.68 -3.18
N ARG A 65 15.86 3.78 -3.50
CA ARG A 65 14.84 4.38 -2.62
C ARG A 65 13.60 3.49 -2.45
N ARG A 66 13.38 2.51 -3.34
CA ARG A 66 12.22 1.60 -3.31
C ARG A 66 12.20 0.66 -2.11
N GLY A 67 13.38 0.22 -1.63
CA GLY A 67 13.50 -0.69 -0.47
C GLY A 67 13.54 0.04 0.87
N THR A 68 13.34 1.35 0.89
CA THR A 68 13.40 2.13 2.14
C THR A 68 12.13 1.96 2.98
N PRO A 69 12.22 2.06 4.32
CA PRO A 69 11.05 2.03 5.18
C PRO A 69 10.09 3.18 4.88
N PHE A 70 10.61 4.34 4.46
CA PHE A 70 9.79 5.48 4.04
C PHE A 70 8.93 5.15 2.82
N ALA A 71 9.51 4.51 1.80
CA ALA A 71 8.74 4.07 0.64
C ALA A 71 7.67 3.04 1.01
N THR A 72 7.97 2.15 1.96
CA THR A 72 7.02 1.16 2.49
C THR A 72 5.85 1.82 3.21
N GLN A 73 6.11 2.83 4.04
CA GLN A 73 5.08 3.60 4.73
C GLN A 73 4.13 4.27 3.72
N THR A 74 4.67 5.04 2.78
CA THR A 74 3.87 5.73 1.76
C THR A 74 3.08 4.75 0.89
N THR A 75 3.66 3.58 0.56
CA THR A 75 2.95 2.55 -0.21
C THR A 75 1.75 2.00 0.54
N THR A 76 1.91 1.77 1.85
CA THR A 76 0.88 1.24 2.74
C THR A 76 -0.25 2.26 2.93
N GLU A 77 0.08 3.52 3.18
CA GLU A 77 -0.89 4.63 3.29
C GLU A 77 -1.76 4.74 2.02
N ASN A 78 -1.15 4.67 0.84
CA ASN A 78 -1.89 4.71 -0.43
C ASN A 78 -2.84 3.51 -0.63
N ALA A 79 -2.44 2.32 -0.19
CA ALA A 79 -3.29 1.14 -0.27
C ALA A 79 -4.48 1.23 0.70
N ILE A 80 -4.25 1.75 1.91
CA ILE A 80 -5.29 1.96 2.93
C ILE A 80 -6.29 3.03 2.48
N GLN A 81 -5.84 4.12 1.87
CA GLN A 81 -6.74 5.20 1.43
C GLN A 81 -7.84 4.66 0.50
N ALA A 82 -7.51 3.79 -0.43
CA ALA A 82 -8.47 3.16 -1.34
C ALA A 82 -9.45 2.17 -0.65
N VAL A 83 -9.12 1.72 0.56
CA VAL A 83 -9.89 0.78 1.36
C VAL A 83 -10.84 1.50 2.31
N VAL A 84 -10.45 2.67 2.81
CA VAL A 84 -11.32 3.58 3.55
C VAL A 84 -12.54 3.94 2.71
N ASP A 85 -12.36 4.18 1.40
CA ASP A 85 -13.44 4.44 0.45
C ASP A 85 -14.43 3.26 0.29
N GLN A 86 -14.07 2.05 0.74
CA GLN A 86 -14.87 0.82 0.66
C GLN A 86 -15.48 0.38 2.01
N ASP A 87 -15.37 1.21 3.05
CA ASP A 87 -15.90 0.97 4.40
C ASP A 87 -15.35 -0.30 5.09
N MET A 88 -14.07 -0.66 4.86
CA MET A 88 -13.46 -1.80 5.57
C MET A 88 -13.03 -1.41 6.99
N GLN A 89 -13.60 -2.08 8.00
CA GLN A 89 -13.36 -1.75 9.41
C GLN A 89 -12.31 -2.63 10.07
N ARG A 90 -12.19 -3.90 9.63
CA ARG A 90 -11.26 -4.87 10.22
C ARG A 90 -10.43 -5.49 9.13
N ALA A 91 -9.13 -5.53 9.33
CA ALA A 91 -8.20 -6.18 8.42
C ALA A 91 -7.18 -7.00 9.21
N GLU A 92 -6.90 -8.21 8.72
CA GLU A 92 -5.78 -9.01 9.18
C GLU A 92 -4.54 -8.67 8.36
N VAL A 93 -3.38 -8.54 9.00
CA VAL A 93 -2.13 -8.18 8.31
C VAL A 93 -1.24 -9.39 8.18
N MET A 94 -0.94 -9.78 6.95
CA MET A 94 -0.04 -10.89 6.64
C MET A 94 1.21 -10.36 5.93
N ILE A 95 2.36 -10.47 6.60
CA ILE A 95 3.64 -9.96 6.08
C ILE A 95 4.57 -11.09 5.66
N LYS A 96 4.88 -11.13 4.36
CA LYS A 96 5.79 -12.09 3.74
C LYS A 96 7.11 -11.41 3.37
N GLY A 97 8.22 -12.11 3.60
CA GLY A 97 9.57 -11.70 3.22
C GLY A 97 10.34 -10.90 4.29
N PRO A 98 11.58 -10.46 3.97
CA PRO A 98 12.52 -9.87 4.92
C PRO A 98 12.01 -8.62 5.66
N SER A 99 12.51 -8.45 6.89
CA SER A 99 11.97 -7.58 7.94
C SER A 99 12.14 -6.06 7.73
N LEU A 100 12.90 -5.60 6.75
CA LEU A 100 13.14 -4.16 6.51
C LEU A 100 11.84 -3.36 6.27
N GLY A 101 10.80 -4.00 5.71
CA GLY A 101 9.49 -3.40 5.50
C GLY A 101 8.45 -3.71 6.58
N ARG A 102 8.72 -4.63 7.52
CA ARG A 102 7.71 -5.10 8.50
C ARG A 102 7.28 -3.99 9.45
N ASP A 103 8.24 -3.36 10.10
CA ASP A 103 7.97 -2.32 11.10
C ASP A 103 7.32 -1.09 10.47
N ALA A 104 7.80 -0.70 9.28
CA ALA A 104 7.22 0.40 8.51
C ALA A 104 5.76 0.15 8.09
N THR A 105 5.42 -1.07 7.68
CA THR A 105 4.03 -1.44 7.36
C THR A 105 3.14 -1.43 8.60
N LEU A 106 3.60 -2.02 9.71
CA LEU A 106 2.83 -2.03 10.96
C LEU A 106 2.62 -0.62 11.51
N ARG A 107 3.64 0.24 11.40
CA ARG A 107 3.55 1.65 11.78
C ARG A 107 2.54 2.44 10.94
N ALA A 108 2.39 2.11 9.66
CA ALA A 108 1.45 2.78 8.76
C ALA A 108 -0.01 2.32 8.91
N ILE A 109 -0.23 1.11 9.46
CA ILE A 109 -1.55 0.53 9.68
C ILE A 109 -2.12 0.90 11.06
N ARG A 110 -1.24 1.16 12.04
CA ARG A 110 -1.62 1.58 13.39
C ARG A 110 -2.24 2.97 13.40
#